data_AF-A0AAW9J6L5-F1
#
_entry.id   AF-A0AAW9J6L5-F1
#
_cell.length_a   1.000
_cell.length_b   1.000
_cell.length_c   1.000
_cell.angle_alpha   90.00
_cell.angle_beta   90.00
_cell.angle_gamma   90.00
#
_symmetry.space_group_name_H-M   'P 1'
#
loop_
_entity.id
_entity.type
_entity.pdbx_description
1 polymer ?
#
loop_
_entity_poly.entity_id
_entity_poly.type
_entity_poly.pdbx_seq_one_letter_code
_entity_poly.pdbx_strand_id
1 'polypeptide(L)'
;MISQALGKKFSTVGAATFAIFIGILVGNTIFKGNKYDSGTKFAEKDLLNYSIVLMGANLNLSEILKLGFNGLIFIIIQMTLTITAAYWIGRKLKFNRKYCLLMASGNAVCGSSAIGATAPVIDADDSDKVIAITIVNVIGTIMM
;
A
#
# COMPACT_ATOMS: atom_id res chain seq x y z
N MET A 1 -12.93 16.97 -1.11
CA MET A 1 -13.99 17.47 -0.22
C MET A 1 -15.29 16.65 -0.31
N ILE A 2 -15.72 16.22 -1.50
CA ILE A 2 -16.91 15.35 -1.67
C ILE A 2 -16.74 13.97 -1.01
N SER A 3 -15.53 13.40 -1.05
CA SER A 3 -15.18 12.14 -0.39
C SER A 3 -15.21 12.21 1.15
N GLN A 4 -14.94 13.37 1.75
CA GLN A 4 -15.05 13.54 3.21
C GLN A 4 -16.51 13.74 3.66
N ALA A 5 -17.36 14.30 2.81
CA ALA A 5 -18.78 14.49 3.10
C ALA A 5 -19.58 13.18 3.06
N LEU A 6 -19.26 12.27 2.13
CA LEU A 6 -19.91 10.95 2.04
C LEU A 6 -19.43 9.96 3.12
N GLY A 7 -18.15 10.04 3.55
CA GLY A 7 -17.62 9.17 4.61
C GLY A 7 -18.30 9.36 5.98
N LYS A 8 -18.86 10.54 6.24
CA LYS A 8 -19.56 10.83 7.51
C LYS A 8 -20.93 10.14 7.63
N LYS A 9 -21.50 9.64 6.52
CA LYS A 9 -22.84 9.00 6.51
C LYS A 9 -22.80 7.46 6.46
N PHE A 10 -21.64 6.87 6.16
CA PHE A 10 -21.39 5.42 6.15
C PHE A 10 -20.05 5.12 6.81
N SER A 11 -20.02 5.12 8.14
CA SER A 11 -18.80 5.02 8.96
C SER A 11 -18.12 3.64 8.95
N THR A 12 -18.70 2.64 8.27
CA THR A 12 -18.17 1.27 8.22
C THR A 12 -17.24 1.01 7.04
N VAL A 13 -17.28 1.85 5.99
CA VAL A 13 -16.43 1.66 4.80
C VAL A 13 -15.58 2.91 4.62
N GLY A 14 -14.33 2.83 5.07
CA GLY A 14 -13.40 3.97 5.09
C GLY A 14 -13.30 4.71 3.76
N ALA A 15 -13.02 6.02 3.82
CA ALA A 15 -12.94 6.90 2.65
C ALA A 15 -11.95 6.39 1.57
N ALA A 16 -10.93 5.62 1.96
CA ALA A 16 -10.00 4.97 1.06
C ALA A 16 -10.68 3.96 0.11
N THR A 17 -11.60 3.14 0.61
CA THR A 17 -12.27 2.12 -0.20
C THR A 17 -13.24 2.74 -1.19
N PHE A 18 -13.96 3.79 -0.79
CA PHE A 18 -14.78 4.57 -1.74
C PHE A 18 -13.93 5.26 -2.81
N ALA A 19 -12.76 5.80 -2.44
CA ALA A 19 -11.85 6.41 -3.40
C ALA A 19 -11.32 5.40 -4.43
N ILE A 20 -10.95 4.19 -3.99
CA ILE A 20 -10.51 3.10 -4.88
C ILE A 20 -11.66 2.66 -5.80
N PHE A 21 -12.85 2.44 -5.27
CA PHE A 21 -14.01 2.03 -6.09
C PHE A 21 -14.35 3.06 -7.16
N ILE A 22 -14.42 4.34 -6.80
CA ILE A 22 -14.65 5.44 -7.74
C ILE A 22 -13.51 5.51 -8.77
N GLY A 23 -12.25 5.35 -8.32
CA GLY A 23 -11.09 5.33 -9.19
C GLY A 23 -11.13 4.20 -10.23
N ILE A 24 -11.52 2.99 -9.83
CA ILE A 24 -11.69 1.84 -10.75
C ILE A 24 -12.83 2.09 -11.74
N LEU A 25 -13.99 2.60 -11.27
CA LEU A 25 -15.16 2.86 -12.11
C LEU A 25 -14.86 3.94 -13.16
N VAL A 26 -14.31 5.07 -12.73
CA VAL A 26 -13.94 6.18 -13.63
C VAL A 26 -12.78 5.78 -14.55
N GLY A 27 -11.80 5.04 -14.01
CA GLY A 27 -10.66 4.50 -14.76
C GLY A 27 -11.08 3.59 -15.90
N ASN A 28 -12.06 2.70 -15.67
CA ASN A 28 -12.51 1.72 -16.66
C ASN A 28 -13.53 2.30 -17.67
N THR A 29 -14.31 3.32 -17.28
CA THR A 29 -15.38 3.88 -18.14
C THR A 29 -14.95 5.12 -18.93
N ILE A 30 -14.27 6.09 -18.31
CA ILE A 30 -13.98 7.41 -18.92
C ILE A 30 -12.53 7.51 -19.41
N PHE A 31 -11.60 6.84 -18.72
CA PHE A 31 -10.15 6.93 -18.99
C PHE A 31 -9.61 5.76 -19.82
N LYS A 32 -10.46 5.15 -20.65
CA LYS A 32 -10.07 4.08 -21.57
C LYS A 32 -9.24 4.63 -22.73
N GLY A 33 -8.00 5.02 -22.46
CA GLY A 33 -7.07 5.55 -23.44
C GLY A 33 -5.75 6.01 -22.81
N ASN A 34 -4.64 5.67 -23.47
CA ASN A 34 -3.23 5.87 -23.09
C ASN A 34 -2.82 7.32 -22.74
N LYS A 35 -3.74 8.30 -22.87
CA LYS A 35 -3.45 9.73 -22.75
C LYS A 35 -3.17 10.19 -21.30
N TYR A 36 -3.54 9.38 -20.31
CA TYR A 36 -3.42 9.71 -18.89
C TYR A 36 -2.44 8.81 -18.12
N ASP A 37 -1.80 7.85 -18.79
CA ASP A 37 -0.81 6.93 -18.21
C ASP A 37 0.42 7.67 -17.65
N SER A 38 0.83 8.76 -18.30
CA SER A 38 1.90 9.62 -17.80
C SER A 38 1.53 10.34 -16.50
N GLY A 39 0.25 10.71 -16.33
CA GLY A 39 -0.24 11.36 -15.12
C GLY A 39 -0.40 10.40 -13.95
N THR A 40 -0.85 9.18 -14.19
CA THR A 40 -0.96 8.13 -13.17
C THR A 40 0.41 7.69 -12.68
N LYS A 41 1.39 7.51 -13.57
CA LYS A 41 2.78 7.20 -13.19
C LYS A 41 3.43 8.30 -12.35
N PHE A 42 3.17 9.57 -12.67
CA PHE A 42 3.65 10.70 -11.86
C PHE A 42 3.06 10.66 -10.44
N ALA A 43 1.75 10.42 -10.31
CA ALA A 43 1.09 10.30 -9.02
C ALA A 43 1.58 9.09 -8.21
N GLU A 44 1.80 7.94 -8.84
CA GLU A 44 2.28 6.74 -8.14
C GLU A 44 3.74 6.84 -7.70
N LYS A 45 4.60 7.53 -8.46
CA LYS A 45 6.04 7.50 -8.22
C LYS A 45 6.54 8.75 -7.52
N ASP A 46 6.30 9.93 -8.10
CA ASP A 46 6.82 11.19 -7.55
C ASP A 46 6.03 11.61 -6.32
N LEU A 47 4.70 11.65 -6.44
CA LEU A 47 3.84 12.11 -5.34
C LEU A 47 3.92 11.18 -4.12
N LEU A 48 4.04 9.87 -4.35
CA LEU A 48 4.20 8.88 -3.28
C LEU A 48 5.55 9.04 -2.57
N ASN A 49 6.65 9.24 -3.31
CA ASN A 49 7.96 9.49 -2.71
C ASN A 49 7.97 10.77 -1.87
N TYR A 50 7.39 11.86 -2.36
CA TYR A 50 7.27 13.09 -1.56
C TYR A 50 6.47 12.86 -0.28
N SER A 51 5.39 12.08 -0.34
CA SER A 51 4.58 11.73 0.83
C SER A 51 5.36 10.91 1.85
N ILE A 52 6.16 9.94 1.41
CA ILE A 52 7.00 9.11 2.29
C ILE A 52 8.06 9.96 3.00
N VAL A 53 8.71 10.88 2.29
CA VAL A 53 9.72 11.80 2.88
C VAL A 53 9.06 12.71 3.92
N LEU A 54 7.89 13.27 3.61
CA LEU A 54 7.16 14.14 4.55
C LEU A 54 6.67 13.37 5.78
N MET A 55 6.22 12.14 5.60
CA MET A 55 5.83 11.25 6.71
C MET A 55 7.04 10.89 7.58
N GLY A 56 8.22 10.72 6.98
CA GLY A 56 9.49 10.59 7.68
C GLY A 56 9.82 11.81 8.54
N ALA A 57 9.60 13.02 8.03
CA ALA A 57 9.81 14.26 8.78
C ALA A 57 8.80 14.47 9.92
N ASN A 58 7.60 13.88 9.82
CA ASN A 58 6.56 13.94 10.86
C ASN A 58 6.76 12.89 11.97
N LEU A 59 7.58 11.86 11.74
CA LEU A 59 7.87 10.85 12.75
C LEU A 59 8.54 11.49 13.96
N ASN A 60 7.89 11.36 15.12
CA ASN A 60 8.39 11.93 16.35
C ASN A 60 9.62 11.14 16.82
N LEU A 61 10.81 11.73 16.67
CA LEU A 61 12.07 11.11 17.09
C LEU A 61 12.04 10.68 18.56
N SER A 62 11.32 11.40 19.43
CA SER A 62 11.21 11.05 20.85
C SER A 62 10.45 9.74 21.08
N GLU A 63 9.48 9.39 20.24
CA GLU A 63 8.80 8.08 20.31
C GLU A 63 9.75 6.94 19.91
N ILE A 64 10.59 7.16 18.90
CA ILE A 64 11.62 6.20 18.47
C ILE A 64 12.65 5.98 19.58
N LEU A 65 13.09 7.05 20.26
CA LEU A 65 13.99 6.94 21.40
C LEU A 65 13.36 6.21 22.59
N LYS A 66 12.05 6.38 22.83
CA LYS A 66 11.31 5.64 23.89
C LYS A 66 11.15 4.16 23.58
N LEU A 67 10.90 3.80 22.32
CA LEU A 67 10.88 2.41 21.85
C LEU A 67 12.25 1.73 22.09
N GLY A 68 13.33 2.51 22.02
CA GLY A 68 14.68 2.07 22.34
C GLY A 68 15.15 0.91 21.47
N PHE A 69 16.24 0.27 21.90
CA PHE A 69 16.84 -0.85 21.17
C PHE A 69 15.91 -2.08 21.12
N ASN A 70 15.17 -2.35 22.20
CA ASN A 70 14.24 -3.49 22.29
C ASN A 70 13.07 -3.38 21.30
N GLY A 71 12.46 -2.19 21.15
CA GLY A 71 11.39 -1.98 20.18
C GLY A 71 11.88 -2.19 18.74
N LEU A 72 13.10 -1.72 18.45
CA LEU A 72 13.72 -1.88 17.14
C LEU A 72 13.97 -3.36 16.79
N ILE A 73 14.49 -4.15 17.74
CA ILE A 73 14.65 -5.61 17.57
C ILE A 73 13.30 -6.27 17.33
N PHE A 74 12.26 -5.90 18.10
CA PHE A 74 10.94 -6.49 17.97
C PHE A 74 10.33 -6.24 16.58
N ILE A 75 10.44 -5.01 16.08
CA ILE A 75 9.97 -4.65 14.73
C ILE A 75 10.70 -5.48 13.67
N ILE A 76 12.02 -5.58 13.75
CA ILE A 76 12.82 -6.35 12.77
C ILE A 76 12.40 -7.82 12.78
N ILE A 77 12.25 -8.44 13.96
CA ILE A 77 11.85 -9.84 14.08
C ILE A 77 10.44 -10.04 13.51
N GLN A 78 9.48 -9.19 13.90
CA GLN A 78 8.11 -9.26 13.44
C GLN A 78 8.03 -9.13 11.91
N MET A 79 8.67 -8.11 11.34
CA MET A 79 8.69 -7.91 9.89
C MET A 79 9.33 -9.09 9.17
N THR A 80 10.46 -9.59 9.67
CA THR A 80 11.15 -10.75 9.07
C THR A 80 10.26 -11.99 9.10
N LEU A 81 9.58 -12.24 10.22
CA LEU A 81 8.66 -13.35 10.38
C LEU A 81 7.48 -13.25 9.42
N THR A 82 6.82 -12.08 9.36
CA THR A 82 5.68 -11.83 8.48
C THR A 82 6.08 -11.94 7.01
N ILE A 83 7.20 -11.33 6.60
CA ILE A 83 7.67 -11.39 5.21
C ILE A 83 7.99 -12.83 4.82
N THR A 84 8.71 -13.56 5.67
CA THR A 84 9.08 -14.96 5.39
C THR A 84 7.85 -15.86 5.31
N ALA A 85 6.92 -15.72 6.24
CA ALA A 85 5.68 -16.49 6.27
C ALA A 85 4.81 -16.20 5.03
N ALA A 86 4.58 -14.92 4.73
CA ALA A 86 3.79 -14.50 3.57
C ALA A 86 4.43 -14.95 2.25
N TYR A 87 5.75 -14.81 2.13
CA TYR A 87 6.49 -15.28 0.96
C TYR A 87 6.39 -16.79 0.78
N TRP A 88 6.50 -17.57 1.86
CA TRP A 88 6.44 -19.03 1.81
C TRP A 88 5.03 -19.53 1.45
N ILE A 89 3.99 -18.92 2.03
CA ILE A 89 2.60 -19.18 1.69
C ILE A 89 2.32 -18.83 0.22
N GLY A 90 2.74 -17.64 -0.22
CA GLY A 90 2.57 -17.20 -1.60
C GLY A 90 3.28 -18.12 -2.61
N ARG A 91 4.47 -18.63 -2.26
CA ARG A 91 5.19 -19.59 -3.10
C ARG A 91 4.48 -20.95 -3.16
N LYS A 92 3.88 -21.43 -2.05
CA LYS A 92 3.05 -22.65 -2.06
C LYS A 92 1.82 -22.52 -2.94
N LEU A 93 1.24 -21.32 -3.01
CA LEU A 93 0.10 -20.99 -3.88
C LEU A 93 0.50 -20.77 -5.35
N LYS A 94 1.79 -20.98 -5.70
CA LYS A 94 2.35 -20.82 -7.06
C LYS A 94 2.25 -19.40 -7.63
N PHE A 95 2.18 -18.37 -6.79
CA PHE A 95 2.24 -16.98 -7.24
C PHE A 95 3.65 -16.59 -7.73
N ASN A 96 3.71 -15.59 -8.62
CA ASN A 96 4.97 -15.03 -9.09
C ASN A 96 5.76 -14.44 -7.91
N ARG A 97 7.09 -14.58 -7.96
CA ARG A 97 8.01 -14.09 -6.93
C ARG A 97 7.81 -12.59 -6.69
N LYS A 98 7.60 -11.79 -7.74
CA LYS A 98 7.35 -10.34 -7.63
C LYS A 98 6.09 -10.06 -6.81
N TYR A 99 4.96 -10.68 -7.17
CA TYR A 99 3.69 -10.52 -6.46
C TYR A 99 3.75 -10.96 -4.99
N CYS A 100 4.43 -12.08 -4.69
CA CYS A 100 4.65 -12.52 -3.31
C CYS A 100 5.41 -11.48 -2.48
N LEU A 101 6.41 -10.81 -3.06
CA LEU A 101 7.19 -9.77 -2.39
C LEU A 101 6.36 -8.50 -2.17
N LEU A 102 5.54 -8.09 -3.14
CA LEU A 102 4.61 -6.96 -2.97
C LEU A 102 3.67 -7.22 -1.79
N MET A 103 3.01 -8.38 -1.78
CA MET A 103 2.08 -8.77 -0.72
C MET A 103 2.75 -8.93 0.64
N ALA A 104 3.94 -9.52 0.68
CA ALA A 104 4.71 -9.65 1.91
C ALA A 104 5.10 -8.29 2.49
N SER A 105 5.56 -7.34 1.64
CA SER A 105 5.90 -5.99 2.11
C SER A 105 4.66 -5.21 2.57
N GLY A 106 3.55 -5.30 1.83
CA GLY A 106 2.31 -4.62 2.17
C GLY A 106 1.77 -5.05 3.53
N ASN A 107 1.75 -6.35 3.80
CA ASN A 107 1.22 -6.87 5.07
C ASN A 107 2.18 -6.69 6.26
N ALA A 108 3.49 -6.59 6.02
CA ALA A 108 4.46 -6.49 7.11
C ALA A 108 4.71 -5.06 7.63
N VAL A 109 4.46 -4.02 6.81
CA VAL A 109 4.85 -2.64 7.15
C VAL A 109 3.65 -1.72 7.33
N CYS A 110 3.12 -1.19 6.23
CA CYS A 110 2.07 -0.17 6.24
C CYS A 110 1.20 -0.21 4.98
N GLY A 111 1.05 -1.39 4.37
CA GLY A 111 0.11 -1.61 3.28
C GLY A 111 0.54 -1.00 1.96
N SER A 112 -0.28 -0.09 1.43
CA SER A 112 -0.11 0.50 0.10
C SER A 112 1.19 1.29 -0.06
N SER A 113 1.64 2.00 0.97
CA SER A 113 2.90 2.74 0.96
C SER A 113 4.11 1.81 0.79
N ALA A 114 4.08 0.64 1.41
CA ALA A 114 5.15 -0.35 1.30
C ALA A 114 5.15 -1.02 -0.08
N ILE A 115 3.98 -1.30 -0.64
CA ILE A 115 3.83 -1.84 -2.00
C ILE A 115 4.36 -0.83 -3.03
N GLY A 116 3.99 0.45 -2.89
CA GLY A 116 4.44 1.50 -3.80
C GLY A 116 5.96 1.76 -3.72
N ALA A 117 6.58 1.61 -2.55
CA ALA A 117 8.02 1.72 -2.39
C ALA A 117 8.78 0.49 -2.95
N THR A 118 8.23 -0.72 -2.80
CA THR A 118 8.90 -1.95 -3.23
C THR A 118 8.69 -2.28 -4.72
N ALA A 119 7.55 -1.89 -5.29
CA ALA A 119 7.23 -2.13 -6.70
C ALA A 119 8.32 -1.66 -7.70
N PRO A 120 8.85 -0.42 -7.62
CA PRO A 120 9.92 0.01 -8.53
C PRO A 120 11.27 -0.68 -8.25
N VAL A 121 11.49 -1.19 -7.03
CA VAL A 121 12.74 -1.89 -6.67
C VAL A 121 12.80 -3.30 -7.26
N ILE A 122 11.65 -3.97 -7.37
CA ILE A 122 11.55 -5.34 -7.91
C ILE A 122 11.08 -5.38 -9.36
N ASP A 123 10.92 -4.21 -9.99
CA ASP A 123 10.38 -4.05 -11.34
C ASP A 123 9.03 -4.77 -11.50
N ALA A 124 8.12 -4.52 -10.57
CA ALA A 124 6.78 -5.11 -10.60
C ALA A 124 5.95 -4.53 -11.74
N ASP A 125 5.12 -5.37 -12.33
CA ASP A 125 4.15 -4.93 -13.34
C ASP A 125 3.13 -3.97 -12.69
N ASP A 126 2.75 -2.91 -13.40
CA ASP A 126 1.80 -1.92 -12.88
C ASP A 126 0.45 -2.59 -12.57
N SER A 127 0.07 -3.63 -13.31
CA SER A 127 -1.12 -4.44 -13.04
C SER A 127 -1.05 -5.15 -11.67
N ASP A 128 0.06 -5.84 -11.38
CA ASP A 128 0.29 -6.53 -10.11
C ASP A 128 0.33 -5.56 -8.92
N LYS A 129 0.91 -4.38 -9.10
CA LYS A 129 0.96 -3.32 -8.08
C LYS A 129 -0.44 -2.85 -7.71
N VAL A 130 -1.26 -2.50 -8.71
CA VAL A 130 -2.63 -2.01 -8.50
C VAL A 130 -3.50 -3.08 -7.84
N ILE A 131 -3.39 -4.34 -8.28
CA ILE A 131 -4.11 -5.47 -7.68
C ILE A 131 -3.70 -5.64 -6.22
N ALA A 132 -2.39 -5.60 -5.92
CA ALA A 132 -1.90 -5.77 -4.56
C ALA A 132 -2.37 -4.66 -3.61
N ILE A 133 -2.27 -3.40 -4.03
CA ILE A 133 -2.76 -2.24 -3.26
C ILE A 133 -4.26 -2.37 -2.99
N THR A 134 -5.03 -2.75 -4.00
CA THR A 134 -6.48 -2.89 -3.89
C THR A 134 -6.86 -3.97 -2.88
N ILE A 135 -6.27 -5.16 -2.99
CA ILE A 135 -6.56 -6.28 -2.09
C ILE A 135 -6.19 -5.93 -0.65
N VAL A 136 -4.99 -5.36 -0.42
CA VAL A 136 -4.55 -5.01 0.93
C VAL A 136 -5.44 -3.93 1.55
N ASN A 137 -5.85 -2.92 0.78
CA ASN A 137 -6.71 -1.86 1.31
C ASN A 137 -8.15 -2.34 1.55
N VAL A 138 -8.69 -3.20 0.68
CA VAL A 138 -10.02 -3.79 0.86
C VAL A 138 -10.02 -4.70 2.08
N ILE A 139 -9.04 -5.61 2.20
CA ILE A 139 -8.93 -6.49 3.36
C ILE A 139 -8.75 -5.68 4.65
N GLY A 140 -7.90 -4.64 4.62
CA GLY A 140 -7.67 -3.76 5.77
C GLY A 140 -8.92 -3.00 6.19
N THR A 141 -9.73 -2.55 5.24
CA THR A 141 -11.01 -1.88 5.53
C THR A 141 -12.05 -2.84 6.11
N ILE A 142 -12.05 -4.11 5.69
CA ILE A 142 -12.99 -5.12 6.21
C ILE A 142 -12.59 -5.55 7.63
N MET A 143 -11.29 -5.53 7.96
CA MET A 143 -10.76 -5.99 9.25
C MET A 143 -10.71 -4.92 10.34
N MET A 144 -10.80 -3.63 9.99
CA MET A 144 -10.86 -2.49 10.93
C MET A 144 -12.30 -2.14 11.30
#